data_AF-A0A257GWX8-F1
#
_entry.id   AF-A0A257GWX8-F1
#
_cell.length_a   1.000
_cell.length_b   1.000
_cell.length_c   1.000
_cell.angle_alpha   90.00
_cell.angle_beta   90.00
_cell.angle_gamma   90.00
#
_symmetry.space_group_name_H-M   'P 1'
#
loop_
_entity.id
_entity.type
_entity.pdbx_description
1 polymer ?
#
loop_
_entity_poly.entity_id
_entity_poly.type
_entity_poly.pdbx_seq_one_letter_code
_entity_poly.pdbx_strand_id
1 'polypeptide(L)'
;MQHRPRLSFWELFSMNFGFLGIQFGFGLQLANMSAIYSKLGADASKIPILWLAGPMTGLLIQPIIGSMSDRTWTWLGRRRPYFLVGAILASIALFFMP
;
A
#
# COMPACT_ATOMS: atom_id res chain seq x y z
N MET A 1 -30.27 9.83 -5.71
CA MET A 1 -29.54 8.90 -6.59
C MET A 1 -28.21 9.54 -6.97
N GLN A 2 -27.08 9.08 -6.41
CA GLN A 2 -25.76 9.62 -6.76
C GLN A 2 -25.43 9.25 -8.21
N HIS A 3 -25.32 10.25 -9.09
CA HIS A 3 -24.78 10.07 -10.44
C HIS A 3 -23.32 9.63 -10.34
N ARG A 4 -23.07 8.32 -10.45
CA ARG A 4 -21.70 7.81 -10.60
C ARG A 4 -21.25 8.15 -12.02
N PRO A 5 -20.16 8.91 -12.21
CA PRO A 5 -19.64 9.17 -13.55
C PRO A 5 -19.34 7.83 -14.22
N ARG A 6 -19.74 7.67 -15.49
CA ARG A 6 -19.37 6.50 -16.29
C ARG A 6 -17.89 6.64 -16.63
N LEU A 7 -17.07 5.81 -16.01
CA LEU A 7 -15.63 5.78 -16.26
C LEU A 7 -15.36 5.29 -17.68
N SER A 8 -14.46 5.96 -18.38
CA SER A 8 -13.97 5.53 -19.69
C SER A 8 -13.18 4.21 -19.56
N PHE A 9 -13.11 3.45 -20.65
CA PHE A 9 -12.26 2.25 -20.71
C PHE A 9 -10.82 2.54 -20.27
N TRP A 10 -10.26 3.69 -20.67
CA TRP A 10 -8.91 4.09 -20.30
C TRP A 10 -8.77 4.39 -18.80
N GLU A 11 -9.78 4.99 -18.17
CA GLU A 11 -9.78 5.24 -16.72
C GLU A 11 -9.86 3.94 -15.94
N LEU A 12 -10.70 3.00 -16.39
CA LEU A 12 -10.77 1.65 -15.83
C LEU A 12 -9.44 0.91 -15.99
N PHE A 13 -8.83 0.99 -17.16
CA PHE A 13 -7.54 0.36 -17.43
C PHE A 13 -6.44 0.94 -16.52
N SER A 14 -6.30 2.26 -16.43
CA SER A 14 -5.30 2.91 -15.56
C SER A 14 -5.49 2.54 -14.08
N MET A 15 -6.74 2.44 -13.61
CA MET A 15 -7.01 2.06 -12.23
C MET A 15 -6.64 0.59 -11.96
N ASN A 16 -6.97 -0.32 -12.88
CA ASN A 16 -6.60 -1.74 -12.76
C ASN A 16 -5.09 -1.95 -12.89
N PHE A 17 -4.41 -1.21 -13.76
CA PHE A 17 -2.96 -1.28 -13.89
C PHE A 17 -2.24 -0.83 -12.62
N GLY A 18 -2.71 0.26 -11.99
CA GLY A 18 -2.21 0.68 -10.69
C GLY A 18 -2.45 -0.37 -9.61
N PHE A 19 -3.62 -1.01 -9.60
CA PHE A 19 -3.93 -2.09 -8.66
C PHE A 19 -3.06 -3.33 -8.90
N LEU A 20 -2.79 -3.69 -10.15
CA LEU A 20 -1.91 -4.80 -10.52
C LEU A 20 -0.50 -4.60 -9.96
N GLY A 21 0.06 -3.39 -10.04
CA GLY A 21 1.37 -3.07 -9.44
C GLY A 21 1.39 -3.28 -7.93
N ILE A 22 0.34 -2.87 -7.22
CA ILE A 22 0.21 -3.09 -5.77
C ILE A 22 0.15 -4.58 -5.44
N GLN A 23 -0.66 -5.36 -6.18
CA GLN A 23 -0.78 -6.80 -5.96
C GLN A 23 0.54 -7.53 -6.24
N PHE A 24 1.28 -7.12 -7.27
CA PHE A 24 2.59 -7.67 -7.55
C PHE A 24 3.60 -7.38 -6.43
N GLY A 25 3.63 -6.14 -5.92
CA GLY A 25 4.48 -5.74 -4.80
C GLY A 25 4.18 -6.55 -3.53
N PHE A 26 2.90 -6.71 -3.17
CA PHE A 26 2.51 -7.56 -2.05
C PHE A 26 2.86 -9.03 -2.30
N GLY A 27 2.64 -9.55 -3.51
CA GLY A 27 3.02 -10.93 -3.85
C GLY A 27 4.52 -11.18 -3.66
N LEU A 28 5.36 -10.24 -4.11
CA LEU A 28 6.81 -10.32 -3.94
C LEU A 28 7.21 -10.27 -2.46
N GLN A 29 6.58 -9.40 -1.67
CA GLN A 29 6.79 -9.35 -0.23
C GLN A 29 6.35 -10.66 0.44
N LEU A 30 5.14 -11.15 0.20
CA LEU A 30 4.64 -12.39 0.80
C LEU A 30 5.54 -13.60 0.48
N ALA A 31 6.10 -13.67 -0.74
CA ALA A 31 6.98 -14.75 -1.16
C ALA A 31 8.40 -14.67 -0.58
N ASN A 32 8.96 -13.46 -0.43
CA ASN A 32 10.38 -13.27 -0.09
C ASN A 32 10.62 -12.75 1.34
N MET A 33 9.60 -12.25 2.03
CA MET A 33 9.73 -11.61 3.35
C MET A 33 10.27 -12.59 4.41
N SER A 34 9.88 -13.86 4.36
CA SER A 34 10.44 -14.90 5.23
C SER A 34 11.94 -15.15 4.96
N ALA A 35 12.36 -15.13 3.69
CA ALA A 35 13.77 -15.30 3.32
C ALA A 35 14.62 -14.08 3.71
N ILE A 36 14.09 -12.87 3.53
CA ILE A 36 14.75 -11.61 3.90
C ILE A 36 14.93 -11.53 5.42
N TYR A 37 13.90 -11.86 6.21
CA TYR A 37 14.01 -11.88 7.67
C TYR A 37 15.02 -12.93 8.16
N SER A 38 15.05 -14.11 7.53
CA SER A 38 16.02 -15.14 7.86
C SER A 38 17.47 -14.70 7.52
N LYS A 39 17.68 -14.01 6.38
CA LYS A 39 18.98 -13.43 6.00
C LYS A 39 19.45 -12.31 6.93
N LEU A 40 18.53 -11.54 7.51
CA LEU A 40 18.81 -10.47 8.48
C LEU A 40 19.09 -11.00 9.91
N GLY A 41 19.12 -12.32 10.11
CA GLY A 41 19.42 -12.93 11.40
C GLY A 41 18.22 -13.03 12.35
N ALA A 42 16.98 -12.89 11.83
CA ALA A 42 15.80 -13.14 12.63
C ALA A 42 15.64 -14.64 12.90
N ASP A 43 15.65 -15.00 14.18
CA ASP A 43 15.34 -16.34 14.65
C ASP A 43 13.94 -16.76 14.16
N ALA A 44 13.78 -18.00 13.67
CA ALA A 44 12.54 -18.45 13.01
C ALA A 44 11.31 -18.31 13.92
N SER A 45 11.50 -18.34 15.24
CA SER A 45 10.49 -18.11 16.27
C SER A 45 9.93 -16.67 16.30
N LYS A 46 10.67 -15.68 15.78
CA LYS A 46 10.25 -14.27 15.72
C LYS A 46 9.62 -13.90 14.37
N ILE A 47 9.70 -14.76 13.35
CA ILE A 47 9.08 -14.48 12.05
C ILE A 47 7.56 -14.22 12.18
N PRO A 48 6.77 -15.02 12.94
CA PRO A 48 5.33 -14.76 13.08
C PRO A 48 5.02 -13.40 13.74
N ILE A 49 5.82 -12.97 14.72
CA ILE A 49 5.61 -11.68 15.38
C ILE A 49 5.97 -10.49 14.47
N LEU A 50 6.97 -10.67 13.60
CA LEU A 50 7.30 -9.69 12.55
C LEU A 50 6.18 -9.60 11.50
N TRP A 51 5.55 -10.72 11.16
CA TRP A 51 4.40 -10.73 10.25
C TRP A 51 3.17 -10.04 10.82
N LEU A 52 3.02 -9.96 12.15
CA LEU A 52 1.96 -9.15 12.78
C LEU A 52 2.14 -7.65 12.54
N ALA A 53 3.34 -7.17 12.19
CA ALA A 53 3.55 -5.76 11.89
C ALA A 53 2.67 -5.27 10.72
N GLY A 54 2.42 -6.10 9.72
CA GLY A 54 1.53 -5.80 8.58
C GLY A 54 0.08 -5.48 9.01
N PRO A 55 -0.66 -6.41 9.65
CA PRO A 55 -2.01 -6.14 10.13
C PRO A 55 -2.07 -5.06 11.22
N MET A 56 -1.06 -4.95 12.10
CA MET A 56 -1.04 -3.88 13.11
C MET A 56 -0.90 -2.49 12.49
N THR A 57 0.01 -2.33 11.52
CA THR A 57 0.13 -1.06 10.78
C THR A 57 -1.13 -0.78 9.98
N GLY A 58 -1.74 -1.79 9.34
CA GLY A 58 -3.03 -1.63 8.66
C GLY A 58 -4.14 -1.14 9.60
N LEU A 59 -4.24 -1.69 10.80
CA LEU A 59 -5.25 -1.32 11.80
C LEU A 59 -5.11 0.14 12.27
N LEU A 60 -3.89 0.63 12.44
CA LEU A 60 -3.63 1.98 12.92
C LEU A 60 -3.63 3.01 11.77
N ILE A 61 -2.96 2.71 10.66
CA ILE A 61 -2.76 3.66 9.57
C ILE A 61 -4.05 3.87 8.77
N GLN A 62 -4.84 2.83 8.51
CA GLN A 62 -6.09 2.98 7.74
C GLN A 62 -7.07 4.01 8.33
N PRO A 63 -7.46 3.97 9.61
CA PRO A 63 -8.40 4.94 10.17
C PRO A 63 -7.82 6.35 10.24
N ILE A 64 -6.53 6.49 10.56
CA ILE A 64 -5.86 7.79 10.62
C ILE A 64 -5.84 8.43 9.23
N ILE A 65 -5.29 7.73 8.24
CA ILE A 65 -5.23 8.25 6.87
C ILE A 65 -6.62 8.42 6.28
N GLY A 66 -7.57 7.52 6.58
CA GLY A 66 -8.97 7.66 6.17
C GLY A 66 -9.60 8.97 6.68
N SER A 67 -9.45 9.25 7.98
CA SER A 67 -9.99 10.47 8.60
C SER A 67 -9.29 11.75 8.10
N MET A 68 -7.97 11.71 7.88
CA MET A 68 -7.20 12.85 7.34
C MET A 68 -7.53 13.10 5.86
N SER A 69 -7.68 12.03 5.09
CA SER A 69 -8.05 12.07 3.67
C SER A 69 -9.41 12.71 3.48
N ASP A 70 -10.38 12.41 4.35
CA ASP A 70 -11.70 13.01 4.27
C ASP A 70 -11.73 14.52 4.57
N ARG A 71 -10.73 15.05 5.29
CA ARG A 71 -10.64 16.48 5.68
C ARG A 71 -9.81 17.33 4.73
N THR A 72 -9.08 16.73 3.79
CA THR A 72 -8.10 17.45 2.97
C THR A 72 -8.57 17.57 1.52
N TRP A 73 -8.77 18.80 1.05
CA TRP A 73 -9.14 19.09 -0.33
C TRP A 73 -8.00 19.83 -1.03
N THR A 74 -7.31 19.14 -1.94
CA THR A 74 -6.25 19.74 -2.76
C THR A 74 -6.68 19.83 -4.22
N TRP A 75 -5.88 20.50 -5.05
CA TRP A 75 -6.09 20.59 -6.50
C TRP A 75 -6.08 19.22 -7.22
N LEU A 76 -5.44 18.20 -6.63
CA LEU A 76 -5.44 16.82 -7.11
C LEU A 76 -6.67 16.02 -6.65
N GLY A 77 -7.55 16.62 -5.84
CA GLY A 77 -8.71 16.01 -5.23
C GLY A 77 -8.45 15.54 -3.79
N ARG A 78 -9.42 14.82 -3.23
CA ARG A 78 -9.47 14.42 -1.81
C ARG A 78 -8.57 13.23 -1.45
N ARG A 79 -8.58 12.17 -2.28
CA ARG A 79 -7.93 10.87 -1.97
C ARG A 79 -6.64 10.60 -2.75
N ARG A 80 -6.46 11.25 -3.91
CA ARG A 80 -5.30 11.07 -4.79
C ARG A 80 -3.96 11.52 -4.17
N PRO A 81 -3.87 12.61 -3.40
CA PRO A 81 -2.60 13.04 -2.78
C PRO A 81 -2.02 11.99 -1.83
N TYR A 82 -2.86 11.42 -0.96
CA TYR A 82 -2.46 10.40 0.01
C TYR A 82 -1.97 9.12 -0.69
N PHE A 83 -2.66 8.71 -1.75
CA PHE A 83 -2.24 7.57 -2.55
C PHE A 83 -0.89 7.81 -3.23
N LEU A 84 -0.67 9.01 -3.78
CA LEU A 84 0.56 9.36 -4.49
C LEU A 84 1.77 9.47 -3.54
N VAL A 85 1.60 10.10 -2.38
CA VAL A 85 2.64 10.15 -1.34
C VAL A 85 2.95 8.74 -0.83
N GLY A 86 1.92 7.93 -0.57
CA GLY A 86 2.10 6.53 -0.17
C GLY A 86 2.85 5.71 -1.21
N ALA A 87 2.53 5.87 -2.49
CA ALA A 87 3.21 5.19 -3.59
C ALA A 87 4.70 5.57 -3.67
N ILE A 88 5.04 6.86 -3.56
CA ILE A 88 6.43 7.33 -3.56
C ILE A 88 7.20 6.75 -2.37
N LEU A 89 6.64 6.85 -1.16
CA LEU A 89 7.27 6.32 0.05
C LEU A 89 7.47 4.80 -0.04
N ALA A 90 6.47 4.07 -0.55
CA ALA A 90 6.57 2.62 -0.75
C ALA A 90 7.64 2.25 -1.80
N SER A 91 7.73 2.99 -2.91
CA SER A 91 8.77 2.79 -3.91
C SER A 91 10.17 3.02 -3.35
N ILE A 92 10.37 4.07 -2.55
CA ILE A 92 11.64 4.34 -1.88
C ILE A 92 11.96 3.22 -0.89
N ALA A 93 11.00 2.81 -0.05
CA ALA A 93 11.19 1.74 0.93
C ALA A 93 11.56 0.41 0.26
N LEU A 94 10.91 0.06 -0.85
CA LEU A 94 11.23 -1.13 -1.65
C LEU A 94 12.63 -1.05 -2.27
N PHE A 95 13.08 0.13 -2.68
CA PHE A 95 14.41 0.32 -3.24
C PHE A 95 15.52 0.08 -2.20
N PHE A 96 15.27 0.46 -0.94
CA PHE A 96 16.19 0.21 0.18
C PHE A 96 16.03 -1.17 0.83
N MET A 97 15.04 -1.96 0.41
CA MET A 97 14.82 -3.31 0.91
C MET A 97 15.89 -4.25 0.33
N PRO A 98 16.70 -4.92 1.18
CA PRO A 98 17.80 -5.77 0.73
C PRO A 98 17.34 -7.13 0.17
#